data_AF-A0A5B0VU23-F1
#
_entry.id   AF-A0A5B0VU23-F1
#
_cell.length_a   1.000
_cell.length_b   1.000
_cell.length_c   1.000
_cell.angle_alpha   90.00
_cell.angle_beta   90.00
_cell.angle_gamma   90.00
#
_symmetry.space_group_name_H-M   'P 1'
#
loop_
_entity.id
_entity.type
_entity.pdbx_description
1 polymer ?
#
loop_
_entity_poly.entity_id
_entity_poly.type
_entity_poly.pdbx_seq_one_letter_code
_entity_poly.pdbx_strand_id
1 'polypeptide(L)'
;MAILLFNNEYLSHFSSDKSFQKRIFSRIEDKVGISFAPLLNNFKCTEAVYSMLMDINIFIHQKENQYRLHLRENQCIVFSNYLYLHSRTKFPKDSQRTLFRFWF
;
A
#
# COMPACT_ATOMS: atom_id res chain seq x y z
N MET A 1 -14.11 -7.83 -19.06
CA MET A 1 -12.76 -7.38 -18.69
C MET A 1 -12.83 -5.89 -18.39
N ALA A 2 -13.00 -5.54 -17.12
CA ALA A 2 -13.12 -4.13 -16.73
C ALA A 2 -11.73 -3.57 -16.45
N ILE A 3 -11.25 -2.71 -17.34
CA ILE A 3 -10.09 -1.88 -17.09
C ILE A 3 -10.58 -0.73 -16.20
N LEU A 4 -10.22 -0.74 -14.92
CA LEU A 4 -10.31 0.46 -14.09
C LEU A 4 -9.22 1.43 -14.58
N LEU A 5 -9.55 2.17 -15.63
CA LEU A 5 -8.83 3.37 -16.04
C LEU A 5 -9.11 4.41 -14.95
N PHE A 6 -8.30 4.42 -13.90
CA PHE A 6 -8.22 5.58 -13.04
C PHE A 6 -7.75 6.72 -13.91
N ASN A 7 -8.66 7.64 -14.22
CA ASN A 7 -8.33 8.86 -14.92
C ASN A 7 -7.23 9.55 -14.10
N ASN A 8 -6.09 9.83 -14.74
CA ASN A 8 -4.84 10.25 -14.09
C ASN A 8 -4.97 11.57 -13.29
N GLU A 9 -6.12 12.24 -13.37
CA GLU A 9 -6.38 13.55 -12.79
C GLU A 9 -6.83 13.52 -11.31
N TYR A 10 -7.14 12.34 -10.74
CA TYR A 10 -7.91 12.29 -9.48
C TYR A 10 -7.10 12.19 -8.17
N LEU A 11 -5.76 12.25 -8.19
CA LEU A 11 -4.94 12.19 -6.97
C LEU A 11 -4.11 13.47 -6.77
N SER A 12 -4.68 14.48 -6.11
CA SER A 12 -4.01 15.77 -5.87
C SER A 12 -4.18 16.31 -4.44
N HIS A 13 -3.11 16.26 -3.64
CA HIS A 13 -2.99 17.05 -2.41
C HIS A 13 -2.38 18.42 -2.73
N PHE A 14 -3.02 19.50 -2.26
CA PHE A 14 -2.49 20.86 -2.38
C PHE A 14 -1.69 21.31 -1.15
N SER A 15 -0.41 21.64 -1.35
CA SER A 15 0.31 22.68 -0.60
C SER A 15 0.96 23.65 -1.58
N SER A 16 1.18 24.87 -1.10
CA SER A 16 1.28 26.18 -1.77
C SER A 16 2.11 26.36 -3.05
N ASP A 17 2.87 25.38 -3.57
CA ASP A 17 3.62 25.56 -4.83
C ASP A 17 3.87 24.22 -5.55
N LYS A 18 3.08 23.95 -6.61
CA LYS A 18 3.28 22.87 -7.61
C LYS A 18 2.99 21.43 -7.12
N SER A 19 2.14 20.77 -7.90
CA SER A 19 1.37 19.55 -7.62
C SER A 19 2.20 18.28 -7.37
N PHE A 20 1.97 17.61 -6.23
CA PHE A 20 2.44 16.25 -5.98
C PHE A 20 1.42 15.22 -6.50
N GLN A 21 1.74 14.51 -7.58
CA GLN A 21 0.96 13.40 -8.12
C GLN A 21 1.48 12.07 -7.58
N LYS A 22 0.94 11.57 -6.47
CA LYS A 22 1.22 10.18 -6.08
C LYS A 22 0.26 9.26 -6.79
N ARG A 23 0.76 8.51 -7.78
CA ARG A 23 0.00 7.44 -8.42
C ARG A 23 -0.19 6.28 -7.42
N ILE A 24 -1.44 6.02 -7.04
CA ILE A 24 -1.77 4.89 -6.15
C ILE A 24 -1.74 3.58 -6.92
N PHE A 25 -2.19 3.59 -8.17
CA PHE A 25 -2.08 2.45 -9.06
C PHE A 25 -1.15 2.76 -10.21
N SER A 26 -0.41 1.75 -10.65
CA SER A 26 0.49 1.83 -11.81
C SER A 26 0.39 0.56 -12.62
N ARG A 27 0.54 0.66 -13.94
CA ARG A 27 0.66 -0.52 -14.80
C ARG A 27 2.11 -0.96 -14.86
N ILE A 28 2.35 -2.24 -14.62
CA ILE A 28 3.67 -2.86 -14.66
C ILE A 28 3.53 -4.09 -15.55
N GLU A 29 3.95 -3.96 -16.80
CA GLU A 29 3.74 -4.98 -17.84
C GLU A 29 2.24 -5.35 -17.98
N ASP A 30 1.89 -6.60 -17.68
CA ASP A 30 0.55 -7.17 -17.68
C ASP A 30 -0.16 -7.06 -16.32
N LYS A 31 0.50 -6.50 -15.30
CA LYS A 31 0.01 -6.39 -13.92
C LYS A 31 -0.33 -4.96 -13.53
N VAL A 32 -1.07 -4.84 -12.42
CA VAL A 32 -1.33 -3.59 -11.73
C VAL A 32 -0.56 -3.56 -10.42
N GLY A 33 0.32 -2.59 -10.26
CA GLY A 33 1.02 -2.30 -9.02
C GLY A 33 0.28 -1.27 -8.17
N ILE A 34 0.54 -1.27 -6.87
CA ILE A 34 -0.07 -0.38 -5.88
C ILE A 34 0.98 0.32 -5.01
N SER A 35 0.81 1.62 -4.79
CA SER A 35 1.59 2.44 -3.85
C SER A 35 0.65 3.11 -2.86
N PHE A 36 0.24 2.34 -1.85
CA PHE A 36 -0.73 2.78 -0.84
C PHE A 36 -0.14 2.68 0.57
N ALA A 37 -0.43 3.69 1.40
CA ALA A 37 -0.12 3.67 2.83
C ALA A 37 -1.37 4.16 3.58
N PRO A 38 -1.91 3.38 4.54
CA PRO A 38 -3.12 3.78 5.30
C PRO A 38 -2.96 5.08 6.10
N LEU A 39 -1.71 5.45 6.43
CA LEU A 39 -1.36 6.61 7.25
C LEU A 39 -0.99 7.84 6.40
N LEU A 40 -1.76 8.10 5.33
CA LEU A 40 -1.65 9.38 4.63
C LEU A 40 -2.28 10.46 5.52
N ASN A 41 -1.49 10.96 6.48
CA ASN A 41 -1.87 12.11 7.28
C ASN A 41 -1.79 13.35 6.39
N ASN A 42 -2.86 14.15 6.41
CA ASN A 42 -3.01 15.36 5.59
C ASN A 42 -2.91 15.02 4.10
N PHE A 43 -4.03 14.65 3.47
CA PHE A 43 -4.15 14.74 2.02
C PHE A 43 -5.47 15.36 1.59
N LYS A 44 -5.41 16.19 0.54
CA LYS A 44 -6.59 16.66 -0.18
C LYS A 44 -6.82 15.72 -1.36
N CYS A 45 -8.06 15.37 -1.62
CA CYS A 45 -8.48 14.59 -2.79
C CYS A 45 -9.96 14.85 -3.04
N THR A 46 -10.49 14.39 -4.17
CA THR A 46 -11.93 14.40 -4.40
C THR A 46 -12.62 13.36 -3.53
N GLU A 47 -13.92 13.54 -3.28
CA GLU A 47 -14.73 12.60 -2.50
C GLU A 47 -14.68 11.17 -3.08
N ALA A 48 -14.74 11.03 -4.41
CA ALA A 48 -14.64 9.75 -5.08
C ALA A 48 -13.33 9.02 -4.76
N VAL A 49 -12.23 9.76 -4.71
CA VAL A 49 -10.90 9.19 -4.39
C VAL A 49 -10.80 8.85 -2.92
N TYR A 50 -11.32 9.70 -2.05
CA TYR A 50 -11.39 9.40 -0.63
C TYR A 50 -12.17 8.10 -0.37
N SER A 51 -13.36 7.97 -0.97
CA SER A 51 -14.20 6.77 -0.85
C SER A 51 -13.46 5.51 -1.32
N MET A 52 -12.86 5.56 -2.51
CA MET A 52 -12.05 4.45 -3.03
C MET A 52 -10.90 4.09 -2.07
N LEU A 53 -10.23 5.08 -1.48
CA LEU A 53 -9.15 4.81 -0.53
C LEU A 53 -9.64 4.17 0.77
N MET A 54 -10.83 4.54 1.23
CA MET A 54 -11.49 3.88 2.36
C MET A 54 -11.84 2.43 2.00
N ASP A 55 -12.37 2.18 0.80
CA ASP A 55 -12.70 0.83 0.34
C ASP A 55 -11.46 -0.06 0.26
N ILE A 56 -10.37 0.44 -0.34
CA ILE A 56 -9.07 -0.24 -0.36
C ILE A 56 -8.61 -0.52 1.07
N ASN A 57 -8.70 0.49 1.95
CA ASN A 57 -8.26 0.34 3.33
C ASN A 57 -9.07 -0.74 4.08
N ILE A 58 -10.38 -0.78 3.90
CA ILE A 58 -11.24 -1.83 4.48
C ILE A 58 -10.84 -3.19 3.91
N PHE A 59 -10.72 -3.30 2.59
CA PHE A 59 -10.38 -4.54 1.91
C PHE A 59 -9.06 -5.15 2.38
N ILE A 60 -7.98 -4.36 2.48
CA ILE A 60 -6.66 -4.88 2.90
C ILE A 60 -6.61 -5.30 4.37
N HIS A 61 -7.50 -4.76 5.22
CA HIS A 61 -7.55 -5.08 6.64
C HIS A 61 -8.39 -6.33 6.95
N GLN A 62 -9.20 -6.80 6.01
CA GLN A 62 -9.88 -8.10 6.06
C GLN A 62 -8.87 -9.25 6.03
N LYS A 63 -9.00 -10.21 6.94
CA LYS A 63 -8.02 -11.29 7.16
C LYS A 63 -7.96 -12.25 5.97
N GLU A 64 -9.09 -12.49 5.34
CA GLU A 64 -9.31 -13.32 4.17
C GLU A 64 -8.52 -12.82 2.95
N ASN A 65 -8.21 -11.52 2.89
CA ASN A 65 -7.43 -10.90 1.81
C ASN A 65 -5.92 -10.82 2.15
N GLN A 66 -5.47 -11.43 3.25
CA GLN A 66 -4.10 -11.36 3.73
C GLN A 66 -3.41 -12.72 3.67
N TYR A 67 -2.23 -12.77 3.03
CA TYR A 67 -1.29 -13.86 3.23
C TYR A 67 -0.51 -13.65 4.52
N ARG A 68 -0.68 -14.57 5.48
CA ARG A 68 0.01 -14.52 6.78
C ARG A 68 1.18 -15.48 6.79
N LEU A 69 2.38 -14.91 6.78
CA LEU A 69 3.64 -15.65 6.78
C LEU A 69 4.27 -15.62 8.16
N HIS A 70 4.73 -16.77 8.63
CA HIS A 70 5.54 -16.90 9.84
C HIS A 70 6.99 -17.15 9.43
N LEU A 71 7.86 -16.19 9.71
CA LEU A 71 9.30 -16.33 9.48
C LEU A 71 9.99 -16.89 10.71
N ARG A 72 10.77 -17.94 10.49
CA ARG A 72 11.72 -18.48 11.46
C ARG A 72 13.03 -17.71 11.40
N GLU A 73 13.87 -17.95 12.40
CA GLU A 73 15.23 -17.39 12.44
C GLU A 73 15.99 -17.73 11.15
N ASN A 74 16.78 -16.77 10.65
CA ASN A 74 17.57 -16.85 9.42
C ASN A 74 16.76 -17.04 8.12
N GLN A 75 15.44 -16.90 8.15
CA GLN A 75 14.62 -16.82 6.95
C GLN A 75 14.42 -15.37 6.52
N CYS A 76 14.42 -15.13 5.21
CA CYS A 76 14.07 -13.84 4.61
C CYS A 76 12.86 -13.98 3.68
N ILE A 77 12.17 -12.86 3.47
CA ILE A 77 11.17 -12.74 2.40
C ILE A 77 11.70 -11.70 1.43
N VAL A 78 11.64 -12.05 0.14
CA VAL A 78 11.91 -11.14 -0.96
C VAL A 78 10.61 -11.01 -1.76
N PHE A 79 10.18 -9.78 -2.00
CA PHE A 79 8.97 -9.50 -2.78
C PHE A 79 9.10 -8.16 -3.50
N SER A 80 8.34 -8.00 -4.59
CA SER A 80 8.24 -6.72 -5.28
C SER A 80 7.35 -5.76 -4.50
N ASN A 81 7.93 -4.66 -4.02
CA ASN A 81 7.20 -3.63 -3.29
C ASN A 81 6.14 -2.91 -4.16
N TYR A 82 6.20 -3.07 -5.48
CA TYR A 82 5.18 -2.52 -6.38
C TYR A 82 3.95 -3.42 -6.49
N LEU A 83 4.12 -4.72 -6.32
CA LEU A 83 3.04 -5.71 -6.51
C LEU A 83 2.38 -6.11 -5.19
N TYR A 84 3.11 -6.00 -4.07
CA TYR A 84 2.64 -6.46 -2.77
C TYR A 84 2.72 -5.35 -1.73
N LEU A 85 1.62 -5.17 -1.00
CA LEU A 85 1.63 -4.46 0.27
C LEU A 85 2.12 -5.39 1.37
N HIS A 86 2.91 -4.85 2.30
CA HIS A 86 3.42 -5.61 3.44
C HIS A 86 3.16 -4.86 4.74
N SER A 87 2.84 -5.61 5.79
CA SER A 87 2.67 -5.10 7.14
C SER A 87 3.05 -6.19 8.14
N ARG A 88 2.84 -5.92 9.42
CA ARG A 88 3.12 -6.88 10.50
C ARG A 88 1.92 -6.99 11.42
N THR A 89 1.53 -8.21 11.76
CA THR A 89 0.50 -8.48 12.76
C THR A 89 0.96 -8.05 14.14
N LYS A 90 0.02 -7.75 15.06
CA LYS A 90 0.34 -7.48 16.47
C LYS A 90 1.10 -8.65 17.10
N PHE A 91 2.07 -8.35 17.96
CA PHE A 91 2.87 -9.31 18.71
C PHE A 91 3.13 -8.77 20.13
N PRO A 92 3.51 -9.62 21.10
CA PRO A 92 3.81 -9.20 22.47
C PRO A 92 4.95 -8.19 22.52
N LYS A 93 4.86 -7.18 23.39
CA LYS A 93 5.89 -6.14 23.53
C LYS A 93 7.25 -6.71 23.94
N ASP A 94 7.25 -7.76 24.74
CA ASP A 94 8.47 -8.36 25.30
C ASP A 94 9.10 -9.43 24.40
N SER A 95 8.59 -9.61 23.18
CA SER A 95 9.16 -10.59 22.26
C SER A 95 10.50 -10.07 21.71
N GLN A 96 11.59 -10.77 22.02
CA GLN A 96 12.91 -10.50 21.45
C GLN A 96 12.93 -10.93 19.98
N ARG A 97 12.99 -9.95 19.06
CA ARG A 97 13.01 -10.19 17.61
C ARG A 97 13.94 -9.18 16.95
N THR A 98 14.90 -9.67 16.18
CA THR A 98 15.79 -8.84 15.36
C THR A 98 15.45 -9.10 13.89
N LEU A 99 15.21 -8.02 13.13
CA LEU A 99 14.93 -8.10 11.70
C LEU A 99 15.90 -7.18 10.95
N PHE A 100 16.39 -7.65 9.82
CA PHE A 100 17.15 -6.84 8.87
C PHE A 100 16.28 -6.56 7.65
N ARG A 101 16.34 -5.33 7.14
CA ARG A 101 15.57 -4.89 5.96
C ARG A 101 16.53 -4.25 4.97
N PHE A 102 16.53 -4.76 3.76
CA PHE A 102 17.30 -4.22 2.64
C PHE A 102 16.33 -3.72 1.56
N TRP A 103 16.70 -2.63 0.90
CA TRP A 103 15.99 -2.04 -0.23
C TRP A 103 16.92 -2.04 -1.43
N PHE A 104 16.42 -2.52 -2.57
CA PHE A 104 17.14 -2.64 -3.82
C PHE A 104 16.28 -2.06 -4.94
#